data_AF-A0A9E6ENU7-F1
#
_entry.id   AF-A0A9E6ENU7-F1
#
_cell.length_a   1.000
_cell.length_b   1.000
_cell.length_c   1.000
_cell.angle_alpha   90.00
_cell.angle_beta   90.00
_cell.angle_gamma   90.00
#
_symmetry.space_group_name_H-M   'P 1'
#
loop_
_entity.id
_entity.type
_entity.pdbx_description
1 polymer ?
#
loop_
_entity_poly.entity_id
_entity_poly.type
_entity_poly.pdbx_seq_one_letter_code
_entity_poly.pdbx_strand_id
1 'polypeptide(L)'
;MNKLSVKGLKWLKGFHLIAVACWVGGAVSLLSLYFLKDSVSDGNVLYGMNQSIHHVDMSIVVVPGAIGSLLTGLVYSLFSNWGFFRHNWLTFKWIVTSIAIVFGTFFLGPWETAMMDISGKIGLASLQNP
;
A
#
# COMPACT_ATOMS: atom_id res chain seq x y z
N MET A 1 -24.93 -6.41 -18.12
CA MET A 1 -23.84 -7.24 -17.57
C MET A 1 -24.43 -8.22 -16.56
N ASN A 2 -24.07 -9.50 -16.65
CA ASN A 2 -24.54 -10.52 -15.70
C ASN A 2 -23.92 -10.26 -14.32
N LYS A 3 -24.72 -10.37 -13.27
CA LYS A 3 -24.27 -10.20 -11.88
C LYS A 3 -23.61 -11.48 -11.36
N LEU A 4 -22.66 -11.33 -10.44
CA LEU A 4 -22.05 -12.47 -9.75
C LEU A 4 -23.08 -13.22 -8.90
N SER A 5 -22.92 -14.54 -8.79
CA SER A 5 -23.71 -15.36 -7.88
C SER A 5 -23.40 -15.04 -6.41
N VAL A 6 -24.28 -15.46 -5.50
CA VAL A 6 -24.07 -15.28 -4.04
C VAL A 6 -22.73 -15.90 -3.58
N LYS A 7 -22.37 -17.07 -4.12
CA LYS A 7 -21.08 -17.73 -3.83
C LYS A 7 -19.91 -16.90 -4.36
N GLY A 8 -20.02 -16.34 -5.57
CA GLY A 8 -19.00 -15.47 -6.15
C GLY A 8 -18.78 -14.19 -5.33
N LEU A 9 -19.86 -13.57 -4.85
CA LEU A 9 -19.78 -12.38 -3.99
C LEU A 9 -19.10 -12.66 -2.65
N LYS A 10 -19.28 -13.86 -2.07
CA LYS A 10 -18.60 -14.26 -0.82
C LYS A 10 -17.08 -14.39 -1.02
N TRP A 11 -16.65 -15.04 -2.11
CA TRP A 11 -15.23 -15.14 -2.44
C TRP A 11 -14.61 -13.78 -2.73
N LEU A 12 -15.29 -12.95 -3.54
CA LEU A 12 -14.86 -11.60 -3.81
C LEU A 12 -14.66 -10.79 -2.52
N LYS A 13 -15.57 -10.94 -1.54
CA LYS A 13 -15.44 -10.31 -0.23
C LYS A 13 -14.18 -10.76 0.49
N GLY A 14 -13.91 -12.06 0.50
CA GLY A 14 -12.70 -12.62 1.11
C GLY A 14 -11.43 -12.05 0.51
N PHE A 15 -11.31 -12.09 -0.83
CA PHE A 15 -10.15 -11.53 -1.53
C PHE A 15 -10.00 -10.02 -1.31
N HIS A 16 -11.10 -9.26 -1.33
CA HIS A 16 -11.06 -7.82 -1.07
C HIS A 16 -10.58 -7.52 0.35
N LEU A 17 -11.05 -8.26 1.36
CA LEU A 17 -10.63 -8.07 2.74
C LEU A 17 -9.15 -8.41 2.95
N ILE A 18 -8.65 -9.48 2.31
CA ILE A 18 -7.23 -9.82 2.35
C ILE A 18 -6.41 -8.71 1.71
N ALA A 19 -6.80 -8.22 0.52
CA ALA A 19 -6.09 -7.16 -0.17
C ALA A 19 -6.04 -5.86 0.64
N VAL A 20 -7.16 -5.45 1.25
CA VAL A 20 -7.21 -4.27 2.12
C VAL A 20 -6.38 -4.48 3.38
N ALA A 21 -6.40 -5.68 3.98
CA ALA A 21 -5.58 -6.00 5.14
C ALA A 21 -4.08 -5.95 4.82
N CYS A 22 -3.66 -6.47 3.67
CA CYS A 22 -2.28 -6.32 3.18
C CYS A 22 -1.94 -4.84 2.98
N TRP A 23 -2.81 -4.06 2.33
CA TRP A 23 -2.52 -2.65 2.07
C TRP A 23 -2.35 -1.84 3.37
N VAL A 24 -3.37 -1.86 4.24
CA VAL A 24 -3.38 -1.06 5.47
C VAL A 24 -2.42 -1.63 6.52
N GLY A 25 -2.41 -2.96 6.69
CA GLY A 25 -1.51 -3.63 7.63
C GLY A 25 -0.03 -3.50 7.23
N GLY A 26 0.25 -3.52 5.92
CA GLY A 26 1.57 -3.20 5.39
C GLY A 26 1.98 -1.77 5.75
N ALA A 27 1.12 -0.77 5.51
CA ALA A 27 1.41 0.61 5.89
C ALA A 27 1.68 0.78 7.40
N VAL A 28 0.92 0.11 8.27
CA VAL A 28 1.18 0.09 9.72
C VAL A 28 2.54 -0.53 10.04
N SER A 29 2.93 -1.59 9.32
CA SER A 29 4.23 -2.23 9.48
C SER A 29 5.38 -1.31 9.06
N LEU A 30 5.23 -0.57 7.95
CA LEU A 30 6.21 0.42 7.51
C LEU A 30 6.38 1.55 8.52
N LEU A 31 5.28 2.07 9.07
CA LEU A 31 5.32 3.10 10.12
C LEU A 31 6.00 2.58 11.39
N SER A 32 5.75 1.32 11.76
CA SER A 32 6.39 0.69 12.92
C SER A 32 7.91 0.61 12.74
N LEU A 33 8.38 0.23 11.54
CA LEU A 33 9.81 0.22 11.21
C LEU A 33 10.39 1.64 11.15
N TYR A 34 9.62 2.61 10.64
CA TYR A 34 10.05 4.01 10.58
C TYR A 34 10.34 4.56 11.98
N PHE A 35 9.44 4.36 12.94
CA PHE A 35 9.63 4.84 14.32
C PHE A 35 10.75 4.13 15.09
N LEU A 36 11.19 2.96 14.64
CA LEU A 36 12.36 2.28 15.23
C LEU A 36 13.69 2.96 14.84
N LYS A 37 13.73 3.74 13.76
CA LYS A 37 14.97 4.34 13.23
C LYS A 37 15.65 5.30 14.19
N ASP A 38 14.91 5.99 15.05
CA ASP A 38 15.45 6.97 16.00
C ASP A 38 16.49 6.38 16.97
N SER A 39 16.42 5.07 17.21
CA SER A 39 17.34 4.34 18.09
C SER A 39 18.57 3.74 17.39
N VAL A 40 18.68 3.91 16.07
CA VAL A 40 19.70 3.22 15.27
C VAL A 40 21.04 3.96 15.31
N SER A 41 22.08 3.27 15.76
CA SER A 41 23.46 3.78 15.83
C SER A 41 24.41 3.10 14.84
N ASP A 42 23.90 2.30 13.91
CA ASP A 42 24.67 1.59 12.88
C ASP A 42 24.06 1.84 11.48
N GLY A 43 24.88 2.30 10.54
CA GLY A 43 24.45 2.62 9.19
C GLY A 43 23.97 1.41 8.37
N ASN A 44 24.53 0.23 8.60
CA ASN A 44 24.09 -1.00 7.93
C ASN A 44 22.72 -1.45 8.45
N VAL A 45 22.45 -1.25 9.74
CA VAL A 45 21.13 -1.50 10.33
C VAL A 45 20.10 -0.54 9.72
N LEU A 46 20.42 0.75 9.61
CA LEU A 46 19.54 1.74 8.97
C LEU A 46 19.23 1.37 7.51
N TYR A 47 20.25 1.00 6.74
CA TYR A 47 20.08 0.54 5.36
C TYR A 47 19.21 -0.72 5.29
N GLY A 48 19.47 -1.72 6.14
CA GLY A 48 18.66 -2.94 6.21
C GLY A 48 17.20 -2.67 6.55
N MET A 49 16.92 -1.70 7.43
CA MET A 49 15.56 -1.27 7.74
C MET A 49 14.89 -0.60 6.53
N ASN A 50 15.58 0.31 5.85
CA ASN A 50 15.04 0.95 4.63
C ASN A 50 14.80 -0.05 3.50
N GLN A 51 15.71 -1.01 3.31
CA GLN A 51 15.53 -2.09 2.34
C GLN A 51 14.35 -3.00 2.69
N SER A 52 14.14 -3.27 3.98
CA SER A 52 12.99 -4.05 4.46
C SER A 52 11.67 -3.31 4.22
N ILE A 53 11.64 -2.02 4.53
CA ILE A 53 10.50 -1.12 4.24
C ILE A 53 10.18 -1.18 2.73
N HIS A 54 11.19 -0.96 1.88
CA HIS A 54 11.07 -1.01 0.42
C HIS A 54 10.53 -2.34 -0.10
N HIS A 55 11.03 -3.45 0.42
CA HIS A 55 10.58 -4.77 -0.02
C HIS A 55 9.13 -5.06 0.39
N VAL A 56 8.75 -4.71 1.61
CA VAL A 56 7.37 -4.88 2.11
C VAL A 56 6.40 -3.97 1.35
N ASP A 57 6.78 -2.72 1.10
CA ASP A 57 5.96 -1.75 0.38
C ASP A 57 5.76 -2.18 -1.08
N MET A 58 6.87 -2.20 -1.83
CA MET A 58 6.85 -2.25 -3.29
C MET A 58 6.64 -3.65 -3.86
N SER A 59 7.15 -4.69 -3.17
CA SER A 59 7.24 -6.04 -3.76
C SER A 59 6.17 -7.00 -3.26
N ILE A 60 5.83 -6.98 -1.97
CA ILE A 60 5.08 -8.09 -1.36
C ILE A 60 3.73 -7.70 -0.78
N VAL A 61 3.61 -6.57 -0.06
CA VAL A 61 2.47 -6.36 0.83
C VAL A 61 1.63 -5.15 0.42
N VAL A 62 2.21 -3.94 0.40
CA VAL A 62 1.43 -2.70 0.30
C VAL A 62 0.94 -2.48 -1.13
N VAL A 63 1.86 -2.39 -2.11
CA VAL A 63 1.51 -2.17 -3.52
C VAL A 63 0.63 -3.30 -4.08
N PRO A 64 0.96 -4.60 -3.90
CA PRO A 64 0.07 -5.68 -4.30
C PRO A 64 -1.31 -5.63 -3.62
N GLY A 65 -1.35 -5.30 -2.32
CA GLY A 65 -2.60 -5.14 -1.57
C GLY A 65 -3.45 -3.98 -2.08
N ALA A 66 -2.84 -2.85 -2.43
CA ALA A 66 -3.52 -1.68 -2.99
C ALA A 66 -4.13 -1.98 -4.36
N ILE A 67 -3.36 -2.58 -5.25
CA ILE A 67 -3.82 -3.01 -6.58
C ILE A 67 -4.92 -4.06 -6.43
N GLY A 68 -4.74 -5.05 -5.54
CA GLY A 68 -5.75 -6.07 -5.25
C GLY A 68 -7.07 -5.46 -4.77
N SER A 69 -6.99 -4.44 -3.90
CA SER A 69 -8.15 -3.71 -3.37
C SER A 69 -8.87 -2.93 -4.48
N LEU A 70 -8.12 -2.26 -5.36
CA LEU A 70 -8.64 -1.53 -6.51
C LEU A 70 -9.36 -2.47 -7.48
N LEU A 71 -8.72 -3.58 -7.87
CA LEU A 71 -9.27 -4.55 -8.81
C LEU A 71 -10.52 -5.24 -8.25
N THR A 72 -10.50 -5.70 -7.00
CA THR A 72 -11.67 -6.31 -6.37
C THR A 72 -12.80 -5.30 -6.15
N GLY A 73 -12.47 -4.04 -5.84
CA GLY A 73 -13.44 -2.94 -5.80
C GLY A 73 -14.07 -2.65 -7.17
N LEU A 74 -13.28 -2.74 -8.25
CA LEU A 74 -13.75 -2.63 -9.63
C LEU A 74 -14.76 -3.73 -9.96
N VAL A 75 -14.42 -4.97 -9.62
CA VAL A 75 -15.30 -6.13 -9.81
C VAL A 75 -16.60 -5.96 -9.02
N TYR A 76 -16.54 -5.48 -7.77
CA TYR A 76 -17.74 -5.13 -7.00
C TYR A 76 -18.60 -4.12 -7.73
N SER A 77 -18.00 -3.03 -8.21
CA SER A 77 -18.74 -1.93 -8.81
C SER A 77 -19.40 -2.32 -10.14
N LEU A 78 -18.75 -3.19 -10.93
CA LEU A 78 -19.26 -3.67 -12.22
C LEU A 78 -20.27 -4.82 -12.09
N PHE A 79 -19.95 -5.83 -11.29
CA PHE A 79 -20.66 -7.13 -11.29
C PHE A 79 -21.54 -7.38 -10.07
N SER A 80 -21.70 -6.40 -9.19
CA SER A 80 -22.66 -6.46 -8.07
C SER A 80 -23.72 -5.36 -8.17
N ASN A 81 -24.68 -5.35 -7.25
CA ASN A 81 -25.72 -4.33 -7.20
C ASN A 81 -25.24 -2.97 -6.66
N TRP A 82 -23.98 -2.88 -6.21
CA TRP A 82 -23.42 -1.65 -5.64
C TRP A 82 -23.24 -0.54 -6.66
N GLY A 83 -22.73 -0.82 -7.87
CA GLY A 83 -22.44 0.23 -8.88
C GLY A 83 -21.31 1.18 -8.44
N PHE A 84 -20.84 2.07 -9.32
CA PHE A 84 -19.82 3.07 -8.95
C PHE A 84 -20.40 4.34 -8.30
N PHE A 85 -21.53 4.79 -8.85
CA PHE A 85 -22.16 6.09 -8.52
C PHE A 85 -23.53 5.95 -7.85
N ARG A 86 -23.93 4.72 -7.50
CA ARG A 86 -25.22 4.47 -6.86
C ARG A 86 -25.28 5.00 -5.43
N HIS A 87 -24.12 5.06 -4.77
CA HIS A 87 -23.99 5.50 -3.39
C HIS A 87 -22.83 6.49 -3.27
N ASN A 88 -23.09 7.69 -2.76
CA ASN A 88 -22.09 8.77 -2.64
C ASN A 88 -20.84 8.33 -1.86
N TRP A 89 -21.00 7.51 -0.81
CA TRP A 89 -19.87 6.99 -0.03
C TRP A 89 -18.95 6.08 -0.84
N LEU A 90 -19.49 5.36 -1.82
CA LEU A 90 -18.72 4.44 -2.66
C LEU A 90 -17.94 5.21 -3.72
N THR A 91 -18.55 6.25 -4.30
CA THR A 91 -17.85 7.21 -5.17
C THR A 91 -16.72 7.92 -4.43
N PHE A 92 -16.96 8.36 -3.19
CA PHE A 92 -15.92 8.96 -2.37
C PHE A 92 -14.75 7.99 -2.13
N LYS A 93 -15.02 6.72 -1.80
CA LYS A 93 -13.97 5.71 -1.65
C LYS A 93 -13.15 5.53 -2.93
N TRP A 94 -13.79 5.53 -4.09
CA TRP A 94 -13.09 5.46 -5.37
C TRP A 94 -12.11 6.62 -5.55
N ILE A 95 -12.58 7.85 -5.31
CA ILE A 95 -11.74 9.05 -5.43
C ILE A 95 -10.54 8.95 -4.48
N VAL A 96 -10.79 8.66 -3.19
CA VAL A 96 -9.73 8.57 -2.18
C VAL A 96 -8.73 7.46 -2.51
N THR A 97 -9.21 6.26 -2.85
CA THR A 97 -8.34 5.12 -3.20
C THR A 97 -7.48 5.43 -4.43
N SER A 98 -8.07 6.01 -5.48
CA SER A 98 -7.32 6.38 -6.68
C SER A 98 -6.27 7.45 -6.39
N ILE A 99 -6.61 8.49 -5.62
CA ILE A 99 -5.65 9.53 -5.21
C ILE A 99 -4.53 8.92 -4.37
N ALA A 100 -4.85 8.05 -3.40
CA ALA A 100 -3.87 7.42 -2.55
C ALA A 100 -2.89 6.53 -3.35
N ILE A 101 -3.38 5.74 -4.31
CA ILE A 101 -2.53 4.90 -5.16
C ILE A 101 -1.65 5.77 -6.07
N VAL A 102 -2.21 6.77 -6.74
CA VAL A 102 -1.42 7.68 -7.59
C VAL A 102 -0.35 8.40 -6.78
N PHE A 103 -0.73 8.96 -5.62
CA PHE A 103 0.22 9.63 -4.74
C PHE A 103 1.32 8.67 -4.24
N GLY A 104 0.92 7.47 -3.81
CA GLY A 104 1.82 6.42 -3.39
C GLY A 104 2.83 6.04 -4.48
N THR A 105 2.36 5.78 -5.69
CA THR A 105 3.20 5.32 -6.81
C THR A 105 4.14 6.40 -7.33
N PHE A 106 3.67 7.65 -7.48
CA PHE A 106 4.46 8.69 -8.15
C PHE A 106 5.28 9.57 -7.20
N PHE A 107 4.97 9.59 -5.91
CA PHE A 107 5.66 10.43 -4.94
C PHE A 107 6.28 9.59 -3.82
N LEU A 108 5.47 8.83 -3.06
CA LEU A 108 5.98 8.09 -1.90
C LEU A 108 6.97 6.99 -2.29
N GLY A 109 6.67 6.18 -3.31
CA GLY A 109 7.54 5.10 -3.77
C GLY A 109 8.93 5.60 -4.21
N PRO A 110 9.04 6.63 -5.06
CA PRO A 110 10.32 7.23 -5.39
C PRO A 110 11.08 7.80 -4.18
N TRP A 111 10.39 8.48 -3.25
CA TRP A 111 11.03 9.01 -2.04
C TRP A 111 11.54 7.89 -1.13
N GLU A 112 10.75 6.84 -0.97
CA GLU A 112 11.12 5.65 -0.21
C GLU A 112 12.33 4.94 -0.81
N THR A 113 12.35 4.75 -2.12
CA THR A 113 13.50 4.19 -2.85
C THR A 113 14.74 5.05 -2.66
N ALA A 114 14.60 6.38 -2.74
CA ALA A 114 15.71 7.30 -2.50
C ALA A 114 16.26 7.20 -1.06
N MET A 115 15.39 7.09 -0.05
CA MET A 115 15.83 6.87 1.34
C MET A 115 16.67 5.59 1.49
N MET A 116 16.23 4.49 0.85
CA MET A 116 17.00 3.24 0.81
C MET A 116 18.37 3.46 0.16
N ASP A 117 18.42 4.05 -1.02
CA ASP A 117 19.67 4.27 -1.76
C ASP A 117 20.65 5.18 -1.02
N ILE A 118 20.17 6.28 -0.42
CA ILE A 118 21.02 7.23 0.32
C ILE A 118 21.57 6.53 1.57
N SER A 119 20.73 5.85 2.35
CA SER A 119 21.21 5.11 3.52
C SER A 119 22.21 4.00 3.18
N GLY A 120 22.08 3.35 2.03
CA GLY A 120 23.06 2.36 1.56
C GLY A 120 24.40 2.98 1.15
N LYS A 121 24.41 4.23 0.69
CA LYS A 121 25.63 4.93 0.26
C LYS A 121 26.38 5.57 1.42
N ILE A 122 25.66 6.24 2.34
CA ILE A 122 26.28 7.09 3.37
C ILE A 122 25.88 6.71 4.81
N GLY A 123 25.14 5.62 5.01
CA GLY A 123 24.77 5.11 6.32
C GLY A 123 24.03 6.16 7.16
N LEU A 124 24.47 6.37 8.40
CA LEU A 124 23.84 7.30 9.35
C LEU A 124 23.91 8.77 8.92
N ALA A 125 24.86 9.15 8.06
CA ALA A 125 24.95 10.53 7.57
C ALA A 125 23.69 10.95 6.77
N SER A 126 22.91 9.97 6.29
CA SER A 126 21.61 10.18 5.63
C SER A 126 20.56 10.81 6.55
N LEU A 127 20.65 10.63 7.87
CA LEU A 127 19.71 11.23 8.81
C LEU A 127 19.88 12.75 8.95
N GLN A 128 21.05 13.27 8.57
CA GLN A 128 21.41 14.68 8.66
C GLN A 128 21.32 15.39 7.30
N ASN A 129 21.33 14.61 6.21
CA ASN A 129 21.29 15.09 4.84
C ASN A 129 20.22 14.28 4.06
N PRO A 130 18.93 14.53 4.33
CA PRO A 130 17.82 13.80 3.73
C PRO A 130 17.67 14.06 2.22
#